data_AF-A0A7S2V413-F1
#
_entry.id   AF-A0A7S2V413-F1
#
_cell.length_a   1.000
_cell.length_b   1.000
_cell.length_c   1.000
_cell.angle_alpha   90.00
_cell.angle_beta   90.00
_cell.angle_gamma   90.00
#
_symmetry.space_group_name_H-M   'P 1'
#
loop_
_entity.id
_entity.type
_entity.pdbx_description
1 polymer ?
#
loop_
_entity_poly.entity_id
_entity_poly.type
_entity_poly.pdbx_seq_one_letter_code
_entity_poly.pdbx_strand_id
1 'polypeptide(L)'
;KPGVSWLDMHDLSYRVLCTEFLKLGLLRGELEELMDANLGSVFMPHGLGHLLGLDTHDVGGYGEGLPPRDSRPGYSSLRTARNLEAGMVITVEPGVYFIDYLLDQALGDPDKSKFLVPEALEEYRGFG
;
A
#
# COMPACT_ATOMS: atom_id res chain seq x y z
N LYS A 1 -14.85 0.70 10.56
CA LYS A 1 -16.26 0.84 11.04
C LYS A 1 -17.19 0.98 9.84
N PRO A 2 -18.50 0.72 9.96
CA PRO A 2 -19.44 0.93 8.86
C PRO A 2 -19.35 2.36 8.29
N GLY A 3 -19.41 2.48 6.96
CA GLY A 3 -19.31 3.72 6.21
C GLY A 3 -17.88 4.15 5.84
N VAL A 4 -16.83 3.53 6.37
CA VAL A 4 -15.43 3.85 6.00
C VAL A 4 -15.08 3.21 4.67
N SER A 5 -14.47 3.95 3.75
CA SER A 5 -13.93 3.43 2.49
C SER A 5 -12.71 2.54 2.75
N TRP A 6 -12.65 1.38 2.07
CA TRP A 6 -11.46 0.53 2.15
C TRP A 6 -10.24 1.15 1.47
N LEU A 7 -10.45 2.04 0.49
CA LEU A 7 -9.37 2.84 -0.10
C LEU A 7 -8.73 3.75 0.95
N ASP A 8 -9.53 4.45 1.76
CA ASP A 8 -9.02 5.34 2.81
C ASP A 8 -8.19 4.57 3.85
N MET A 9 -8.53 3.30 4.11
CA MET A 9 -7.75 2.44 5.01
C MET A 9 -6.41 2.03 4.37
N HIS A 10 -6.39 1.74 3.07
CA HIS A 10 -5.14 1.51 2.34
C HIS A 10 -4.26 2.77 2.33
N ASP A 11 -4.83 3.94 2.08
CA ASP A 11 -4.13 5.24 2.18
C ASP A 11 -3.54 5.44 3.56
N LEU A 12 -4.30 5.14 4.62
CA LEU A 12 -3.83 5.22 5.99
C LEU A 12 -2.63 4.30 6.22
N SER A 13 -2.66 3.07 5.68
CA SER A 13 -1.54 2.14 5.82
C SER A 13 -0.25 2.66 5.16
N TYR A 14 -0.35 3.25 3.97
CA TYR A 14 0.78 3.92 3.31
C TYR A 14 1.24 5.16 4.06
N ARG A 15 0.33 5.98 4.57
CA ARG A 15 0.70 7.17 5.36
C ARG A 15 1.50 6.79 6.60
N VAL A 16 1.07 5.74 7.33
CA VAL A 16 1.80 5.23 8.49
C VAL A 16 3.17 4.70 8.06
N LEU A 17 3.24 3.86 7.03
CA LEU A 17 4.50 3.32 6.50
C LEU A 17 5.49 4.46 6.15
N CYS A 18 5.07 5.40 5.31
CA CYS A 18 5.91 6.52 4.89
C CYS A 18 6.32 7.41 6.08
N THR A 19 5.40 7.66 7.02
CA THR A 19 5.71 8.45 8.23
C THR A 19 6.77 7.79 9.09
N GLU A 20 6.67 6.49 9.34
CA GLU A 20 7.66 5.77 10.13
C GLU A 20 9.01 5.67 9.39
N PHE A 21 8.98 5.50 8.07
CA PHE A 21 10.20 5.45 7.26
C PHE A 21 10.92 6.80 7.20
N LEU A 22 10.19 7.92 7.17
CA LEU A 22 10.75 9.27 7.32
C LEU A 22 11.43 9.43 8.69
N LYS A 23 10.81 8.94 9.77
CA LYS A 23 11.41 8.97 11.12
C LYS A 23 12.67 8.11 11.23
N LEU A 24 12.69 6.96 10.57
CA LEU A 24 13.83 6.04 10.53
C LEU A 24 14.95 6.50 9.59
N GLY A 25 14.72 7.53 8.78
CA GLY A 25 15.70 8.01 7.79
C GLY A 25 15.86 7.11 6.57
N LEU A 26 14.91 6.20 6.33
CA LEU A 26 14.86 5.36 5.11
C LEU A 26 14.34 6.15 3.90
N LEU A 27 13.47 7.13 4.19
CA LEU A 27 12.90 8.05 3.23
C LEU A 27 13.22 9.49 3.62
N ARG A 28 13.10 10.41 2.66
CA ARG A 28 13.24 11.86 2.84
C ARG A 28 12.21 12.62 2.01
N GLY A 29 11.96 13.87 2.36
CA GLY A 29 10.97 14.73 1.71
C GLY A 29 9.71 14.92 2.56
N GLU A 30 8.65 15.46 1.95
CA GLU A 30 7.38 15.75 2.61
C GLU A 30 6.38 14.61 2.43
N LEU A 31 5.68 14.21 3.50
CA LEU A 31 4.78 13.05 3.50
C LEU A 31 3.77 13.07 2.34
N GLU A 32 3.17 14.21 2.05
CA GLU A 32 2.19 14.32 0.95
C GLU A 32 2.81 14.05 -0.42
N GLU A 33 4.05 14.47 -0.66
CA GLU A 33 4.75 14.19 -1.91
C GLU A 33 5.05 12.70 -2.08
N LEU A 34 5.39 12.02 -0.98
CA LEU A 34 5.58 10.57 -0.96
C LEU A 34 4.26 9.83 -1.28
N MET A 35 3.15 10.33 -0.74
CA MET A 35 1.82 9.77 -0.98
C MET A 35 1.39 9.97 -2.44
N ASP A 36 1.59 11.17 -3.00
CA ASP A 36 1.28 11.48 -4.40
C ASP A 36 2.12 10.62 -5.37
N ALA A 37 3.38 10.34 -5.02
CA ALA A 37 4.26 9.44 -5.76
C ALA A 37 3.89 7.95 -5.61
N ASN A 38 2.88 7.61 -4.79
CA ASN A 38 2.50 6.25 -4.42
C ASN A 38 3.69 5.45 -3.85
N LEU A 39 4.60 6.10 -3.12
CA LEU A 39 5.88 5.51 -2.73
C LEU A 39 5.71 4.29 -1.80
N GLY A 40 4.63 4.25 -1.02
CA GLY A 40 4.26 3.09 -0.20
C GLY A 40 4.15 1.79 -0.99
N SER A 41 3.79 1.83 -2.28
CA SER A 41 3.66 0.63 -3.11
C SER A 41 5.00 -0.06 -3.40
N VAL A 42 6.13 0.63 -3.21
CA VAL A 42 7.46 0.03 -3.33
C VAL A 42 7.70 -0.98 -2.21
N PHE A 43 7.19 -0.67 -1.01
CA PHE A 43 7.42 -1.45 0.22
C PHE A 43 6.24 -2.34 0.60
N MET A 44 5.03 -2.04 0.12
CA MET A 44 3.83 -2.84 0.30
C MET A 44 3.09 -2.93 -1.05
N PRO A 45 3.50 -3.84 -1.96
CA PRO A 45 2.98 -3.87 -3.33
C PRO A 45 1.58 -4.51 -3.45
N HIS A 46 1.07 -5.09 -2.37
CA HIS A 46 -0.26 -5.70 -2.31
C HIS A 46 -1.30 -4.78 -1.66
N GLY A 47 -2.57 -5.12 -1.82
CA GLY A 47 -3.66 -4.44 -1.13
C GLY A 47 -3.63 -4.67 0.38
N LEU A 48 -4.20 -3.75 1.16
CA LEU A 48 -4.22 -3.83 2.63
C LEU A 48 -4.95 -5.08 3.19
N GLY A 49 -5.85 -5.65 2.40
CA GLY A 49 -6.64 -6.81 2.79
C GLY A 49 -7.84 -6.98 1.89
N HIS A 50 -8.70 -7.94 2.25
CA HIS A 50 -9.76 -8.42 1.39
C HIS A 50 -10.92 -9.02 2.18
N LEU A 51 -12.08 -9.13 1.53
CA LEU A 51 -13.22 -9.85 2.10
C LEU A 51 -12.84 -11.31 2.35
N LEU A 52 -13.32 -11.87 3.46
CA LEU A 52 -13.05 -13.24 3.88
C LEU A 52 -14.37 -13.93 4.21
N GLY A 53 -14.57 -15.13 3.69
CA GLY A 53 -15.81 -15.87 3.89
C GLY A 53 -15.63 -17.36 3.62
N LEU A 54 -16.43 -17.92 2.72
CA LEU A 54 -16.25 -19.31 2.26
C LEU A 54 -14.95 -19.47 1.47
N ASP A 55 -14.61 -18.46 0.66
CA ASP A 55 -13.32 -18.36 -0.01
C ASP A 55 -12.36 -17.48 0.81
N THR A 56 -11.05 -17.78 0.77
CA THR A 56 -10.03 -16.94 1.40
C THR A 56 -10.10 -15.52 0.84
N HIS A 57 -10.10 -15.38 -0.49
CA HIS A 57 -10.39 -14.11 -1.16
C HIS A 57 -11.86 -14.11 -1.59
N ASP A 58 -12.74 -13.72 -0.68
CA ASP A 58 -14.19 -13.85 -0.90
C ASP A 58 -14.70 -12.94 -2.03
N VAL A 59 -15.83 -13.35 -2.61
CA VAL A 59 -16.45 -12.68 -3.76
C VAL A 59 -17.06 -11.32 -3.39
N GLY A 60 -17.50 -10.55 -4.38
CA GLY A 60 -18.26 -9.31 -4.15
C GLY A 60 -17.42 -8.10 -3.73
N GLY A 61 -16.10 -8.17 -3.87
CA GLY A 61 -15.19 -7.03 -3.69
C GLY A 61 -15.31 -5.97 -4.79
N TYR A 62 -15.70 -6.38 -6.01
CA TYR A 62 -15.97 -5.55 -7.18
C TYR A 62 -17.16 -6.13 -7.97
N GLY A 63 -17.89 -5.27 -8.67
CA GLY A 63 -19.09 -5.66 -9.43
C GLY A 63 -19.89 -4.44 -9.90
N GLU A 64 -21.02 -4.69 -10.54
CA GLU A 64 -21.93 -3.63 -10.98
C GLU A 64 -22.45 -2.81 -9.78
N GLY A 65 -22.43 -1.48 -9.90
CA GLY A 65 -22.84 -0.56 -8.83
C GLY A 65 -21.84 -0.40 -7.69
N LEU A 66 -20.68 -1.07 -7.72
CA LEU A 66 -19.60 -0.91 -6.74
C LEU A 66 -18.50 0.01 -7.28
N PRO A 67 -17.69 0.63 -6.41
CA PRO A 67 -16.54 1.43 -6.85
C PRO A 67 -15.60 0.62 -7.75
N PRO A 68 -15.06 1.24 -8.83
CA PRO A 68 -14.18 0.55 -9.75
C PRO A 68 -12.82 0.25 -9.11
N ARG A 69 -12.07 -0.65 -9.75
CA ARG A 69 -10.67 -0.90 -9.37
C ARG A 69 -9.82 0.31 -9.78
N ASP A 70 -9.01 0.80 -8.84
CA ASP A 70 -8.02 1.83 -9.07
C ASP A 70 -6.81 1.24 -9.81
N SER A 71 -6.27 1.94 -10.80
CA SER A 71 -5.14 1.48 -11.61
C SER A 71 -3.77 1.96 -11.11
N ARG A 72 -3.72 2.82 -10.09
CA ARG A 72 -2.47 3.32 -9.50
C ARG A 72 -1.64 2.16 -8.92
N PRO A 73 -0.29 2.28 -8.91
CA PRO A 73 0.60 1.30 -8.27
C PRO A 73 0.18 1.00 -6.82
N GLY A 74 0.14 -0.28 -6.45
CA GLY A 74 -0.30 -0.73 -5.12
C GLY A 74 -1.82 -0.80 -4.96
N TYR A 75 -2.55 0.22 -5.41
CA TYR A 75 -4.02 0.25 -5.37
C TYR A 75 -4.66 -0.77 -6.30
N SER A 76 -4.03 -1.04 -7.45
CA SER A 76 -4.49 -2.06 -8.40
C SER A 76 -4.51 -3.47 -7.82
N SER A 77 -3.76 -3.70 -6.74
CA SER A 77 -3.72 -4.96 -5.99
C SER A 77 -4.83 -5.08 -4.93
N LEU A 78 -5.60 -4.02 -4.66
CA LEU A 78 -6.74 -4.11 -3.73
C LEU A 78 -7.77 -5.13 -4.22
N ARG A 79 -8.32 -5.91 -3.30
CA ARG A 79 -9.36 -6.91 -3.62
C ARG A 79 -10.78 -6.37 -3.43
N THR A 80 -10.93 -5.18 -2.87
CA THR A 80 -12.18 -4.44 -2.83
C THR A 80 -11.90 -2.93 -2.72
N ALA A 81 -12.80 -2.11 -3.25
CA ALA A 81 -12.82 -0.67 -3.04
C ALA A 81 -14.12 -0.21 -2.35
N ARG A 82 -14.83 -1.15 -1.71
CA ARG A 82 -16.12 -0.87 -1.08
C ARG A 82 -15.98 -0.03 0.18
N ASN A 83 -17.05 0.68 0.52
CA ASN A 83 -17.26 1.14 1.88
C ASN A 83 -17.62 -0.05 2.76
N LEU A 84 -17.03 -0.11 3.95
CA LEU A 84 -17.30 -1.15 4.93
C LEU A 84 -18.75 -1.06 5.40
N GLU A 85 -19.41 -2.21 5.51
CA GLU A 85 -20.77 -2.34 6.03
C GLU A 85 -20.78 -3.26 7.25
N ALA A 86 -21.80 -3.15 8.10
CA ALA A 86 -21.94 -4.05 9.24
C ALA A 86 -22.13 -5.50 8.75
N GLY A 87 -21.42 -6.45 9.37
CA GLY A 87 -21.47 -7.87 8.98
C GLY A 87 -20.45 -8.29 7.93
N MET A 88 -19.74 -7.35 7.28
CA MET A 88 -18.58 -7.70 6.47
C MET A 88 -17.47 -8.28 7.35
N VAL A 89 -16.83 -9.34 6.86
CA VAL A 89 -15.60 -9.91 7.42
C VAL A 89 -14.46 -9.57 6.47
N ILE A 90 -13.39 -9.00 7.00
CA ILE A 90 -12.28 -8.47 6.19
C ILE A 90 -10.95 -8.75 6.88
N THR A 91 -9.92 -9.06 6.09
CA THR A 91 -8.54 -9.15 6.58
C THR A 91 -7.93 -7.76 6.72
N VAL A 92 -7.00 -7.62 7.67
CA VAL A 92 -6.15 -6.41 7.82
C VAL A 92 -4.71 -6.89 7.87
N GLU A 93 -3.99 -6.71 6.77
CA GLU A 93 -2.68 -7.31 6.53
C GLU A 93 -1.70 -6.29 5.93
N PRO A 94 -1.41 -5.17 6.63
CA PRO A 94 -0.33 -4.30 6.20
C PRO A 94 1.01 -5.06 6.23
N GLY A 95 1.89 -4.77 5.29
CA GLY A 95 3.19 -5.42 5.16
C GLY A 95 4.29 -4.43 4.83
N VAL A 96 5.53 -4.80 5.12
CA VAL A 96 6.73 -4.06 4.73
C VAL A 96 7.72 -5.07 4.19
N TYR A 97 8.16 -4.87 2.96
CA TYR A 97 9.11 -5.73 2.27
C TYR A 97 10.18 -4.89 1.59
N PHE A 98 11.40 -5.42 1.55
CA PHE A 98 12.53 -4.85 0.82
C PHE A 98 12.82 -5.72 -0.41
N ILE A 99 11.92 -5.67 -1.40
CA ILE A 99 11.99 -6.51 -2.60
C ILE A 99 12.97 -5.88 -3.59
N ASP A 100 14.10 -6.55 -3.84
CA ASP A 100 15.20 -6.02 -4.66
C ASP A 100 14.74 -5.43 -6.00
N TYR A 101 13.92 -6.18 -6.74
CA TYR A 101 13.41 -5.72 -8.03
C TYR A 101 12.62 -4.40 -7.94
N LEU A 102 11.74 -4.27 -6.94
CA LEU A 102 10.93 -3.06 -6.77
C LEU A 102 11.77 -1.88 -6.27
N LEU A 103 12.73 -2.15 -5.38
CA LEU A 103 13.68 -1.14 -4.90
C LEU A 103 14.57 -0.63 -6.04
N ASP A 104 15.12 -1.52 -6.85
CA ASP A 104 15.98 -1.15 -7.99
C ASP A 104 15.20 -0.33 -9.02
N GLN A 105 13.95 -0.71 -9.30
CA GLN A 105 13.07 0.09 -10.16
C GLN A 105 12.83 1.48 -9.59
N ALA A 106 12.55 1.59 -8.28
CA ALA A 106 12.29 2.88 -7.64
C ALA A 106 13.56 3.76 -7.53
N LEU A 107 14.73 3.16 -7.32
CA LEU A 107 16.03 3.85 -7.33
C LEU A 107 16.41 4.33 -8.74
N GLY A 108 15.99 3.61 -9.78
CA GLY A 108 16.18 3.99 -11.18
C GLY A 108 15.19 5.03 -11.71
N ASP A 109 14.09 5.28 -11.00
CA ASP A 109 13.04 6.23 -11.37
C ASP A 109 13.29 7.61 -10.71
N PRO A 110 13.62 8.68 -11.47
CA PRO A 110 13.89 10.01 -10.91
C PRO A 110 12.73 10.60 -10.08
N ASP A 111 11.50 10.20 -10.36
CA ASP A 111 10.33 10.68 -9.62
C ASP A 111 10.22 10.04 -8.24
N LYS A 112 10.88 8.90 -8.01
CA LYS A 112 10.87 8.17 -6.74
C LYS A 112 12.21 8.23 -6.01
N SER A 113 13.31 8.08 -6.73
CA SER A 113 14.67 7.99 -6.17
C SER A 113 15.06 9.21 -5.35
N LYS A 114 14.52 10.40 -5.67
CA LYS A 114 14.68 11.62 -4.86
C LYS A 114 14.22 11.46 -3.41
N PHE A 115 13.24 10.59 -3.14
CA PHE A 115 12.71 10.33 -1.80
C PHE A 115 13.41 9.19 -1.06
N LEU A 116 14.17 8.35 -1.77
CA LEU A 116 14.85 7.18 -1.19
C LEU A 116 16.21 7.60 -0.61
N VAL A 117 16.62 6.96 0.49
CA VAL A 117 17.96 7.07 1.09
C VAL A 117 18.68 5.74 0.85
N PRO A 118 19.42 5.58 -0.27
CA PRO A 118 19.93 4.29 -0.72
C PRO A 118 20.82 3.60 0.32
N GLU A 119 21.67 4.36 1.00
CA GLU A 119 22.61 3.82 1.99
C GLU A 119 21.89 3.23 3.19
N ALA A 120 20.78 3.84 3.62
CA ALA A 120 19.97 3.35 4.73
C ALA A 120 19.10 2.15 4.33
N LEU A 121 18.61 2.12 3.08
CA LEU A 121 17.80 1.02 2.56
C LEU A 121 18.61 -0.26 2.33
N GLU A 122 19.90 -0.13 2.00
CA GLU A 122 20.79 -1.27 1.75
C GLU A 122 20.90 -2.20 2.96
N GLU A 123 20.84 -1.66 4.18
CA GLU A 123 20.88 -2.44 5.43
C GLU A 123 19.70 -3.41 5.59
N TYR A 124 18.60 -3.18 4.86
CA TYR A 124 17.38 -3.97 4.93
C TYR A 124 17.18 -4.88 3.72
N ARG A 125 18.04 -4.83 2.70
CA ARG A 125 17.97 -5.78 1.59
C ARG A 125 18.17 -7.21 2.07
N GLY A 126 17.39 -8.12 1.51
CA GLY A 126 17.37 -9.53 1.92
C GLY A 126 16.69 -9.79 3.28
N PHE A 127 16.10 -8.77 3.91
CA PHE A 127 15.26 -8.92 5.09
C PHE A 127 13.76 -8.87 4.70
N GLY A 128 13.01 -9.87 5.15
CA GLY A 128 11.58 -10.06 4.83
C GLY A 128 11.30 -11.38 4.16
#